data_AF-A0A2E6SUL0-F1
#
_entry.id   AF-A0A2E6SUL0-F1
#
_cell.length_a   1.000
_cell.length_b   1.000
_cell.length_c   1.000
_cell.angle_alpha   90.00
_cell.angle_beta   90.00
_cell.angle_gamma   90.00
#
_symmetry.space_group_name_H-M   'P 1'
#
loop_
_entity.id
_entity.type
_entity.pdbx_description
1 polymer ?
#
loop_
_entity_poly.entity_id
_entity_poly.type
_entity_poly.pdbx_seq_one_letter_code
_entity_poly.pdbx_strand_id
1 'polypeptide(L)'
;MNYFKTVGFVLLIQIVVFSCAPSRFVDPLPKGETQIGCSLGGPMQNLFGLTIPTPYSNVVIGHGLKDDITLYGGLHTTALIFNTFQTDIGITKRFYQADSTQLWIPDISGSFTLNSMLEMKDGAFDLFPQIDINALWKYGKKNR
;
A
#
# COMPACT_ATOMS: atom_id res chain seq x y z
N MET A 1 -30.10 -19.08 20.03
CA MET A 1 -28.84 -19.69 19.55
C MET A 1 -28.44 -19.27 18.12
N ASN A 2 -29.37 -18.82 17.27
CA ASN A 2 -29.05 -18.36 15.90
C ASN A 2 -28.55 -16.91 15.84
N TYR A 3 -28.97 -16.04 16.77
CA TYR A 3 -28.58 -14.62 16.79
C TYR A 3 -27.07 -14.40 16.94
N PHE A 4 -26.39 -15.19 17.79
CA PHE A 4 -24.95 -15.09 17.99
C PHE A 4 -24.15 -15.52 16.73
N LYS A 5 -24.69 -16.49 15.96
CA LYS A 5 -24.11 -16.91 14.69
C LYS A 5 -24.30 -15.85 13.60
N THR A 6 -25.48 -15.22 13.54
CA THR A 6 -25.76 -14.14 12.59
C THR A 6 -24.93 -12.89 12.89
N VAL A 7 -24.80 -12.49 14.15
CA VAL A 7 -23.95 -11.37 14.56
C VAL A 7 -22.49 -11.65 14.24
N GLY A 8 -21.99 -12.86 14.54
CA GLY A 8 -20.63 -13.26 14.17
C GLY A 8 -20.37 -13.21 12.67
N PHE A 9 -21.33 -13.64 11.85
CA PHE A 9 -21.22 -13.61 10.39
C PHE A 9 -21.23 -12.19 9.82
N VAL A 10 -22.09 -11.31 10.34
CA VAL A 10 -22.13 -9.89 9.94
C VAL A 10 -20.84 -9.18 10.33
N LEU A 11 -20.30 -9.45 11.51
CA LEU A 11 -19.06 -8.85 12.00
C LEU A 11 -17.84 -9.33 11.20
N LEU A 12 -17.81 -10.61 10.82
CA LEU A 12 -16.79 -11.17 9.92
C LEU A 12 -16.83 -10.48 8.54
N ILE A 13 -18.02 -10.32 7.96
CA ILE A 13 -18.18 -9.63 6.68
C ILE A 13 -17.66 -8.20 6.75
N GLN A 14 -18.02 -7.44 7.79
CA GLN A 14 -17.57 -6.06 7.96
C GLN A 14 -16.04 -5.96 8.03
N ILE A 15 -15.36 -6.90 8.69
CA ILE A 15 -13.88 -6.92 8.74
C ILE A 15 -13.27 -7.09 7.34
N VAL A 16 -13.93 -7.86 6.45
CA VAL A 16 -13.39 -8.14 5.10
C VAL A 16 -13.62 -6.98 4.13
N VAL A 17 -14.72 -6.21 4.25
CA VAL A 17 -15.04 -5.15 3.27
C VAL A 17 -14.42 -3.77 3.58
N PHE A 18 -13.80 -3.57 4.74
CA PHE A 18 -13.33 -2.24 5.18
C PHE A 18 -11.90 -1.85 4.75
N SER A 19 -11.19 -2.69 3.97
CA SER A 19 -9.83 -2.36 3.54
C SER A 19 -9.81 -1.64 2.18
N CYS A 20 -9.90 -0.30 2.19
CA CYS A 20 -9.64 0.56 1.03
C CYS A 20 -8.17 1.03 0.98
N ALA A 21 -7.23 0.13 1.30
CA ALA A 21 -5.84 0.50 1.45
C ALA A 21 -5.09 0.52 0.09
N PRO A 22 -4.36 1.59 -0.26
CA PRO A 22 -3.57 1.65 -1.48
C PRO A 22 -2.30 0.80 -1.34
N SER A 23 -2.18 -0.26 -2.13
CA SER A 23 -0.96 -1.07 -2.23
C SER A 23 0.07 -0.40 -3.15
N ARG A 24 1.29 -0.17 -2.64
CA ARG A 24 2.39 0.50 -3.40
C ARG A 24 3.07 -0.44 -4.38
N PHE A 25 3.48 -1.62 -3.90
CA PHE A 25 4.12 -2.66 -4.70
C PHE A 25 3.31 -3.94 -4.60
N VAL A 26 2.77 -4.37 -5.75
CA VAL A 26 1.97 -5.60 -5.89
C VAL A 26 2.87 -6.75 -6.34
N ASP A 27 3.77 -6.49 -7.30
CA ASP A 27 4.77 -7.45 -7.78
C ASP A 27 6.15 -7.10 -7.19
N PRO A 28 6.82 -8.02 -6.48
CA PRO A 28 8.19 -7.82 -6.05
C PRO A 28 9.15 -7.62 -7.23
N LEU A 29 10.04 -6.64 -7.08
CA LEU A 29 11.16 -6.31 -7.93
C LEU A 29 12.19 -7.46 -7.98
N PRO A 30 12.75 -7.78 -9.16
CA PRO A 30 13.90 -8.67 -9.29
C PRO A 30 15.10 -8.21 -8.45
N LYS A 31 15.96 -9.16 -8.07
CA LYS A 31 17.15 -8.85 -7.26
C LYS A 31 18.04 -7.79 -7.93
N GLY A 32 18.32 -6.71 -7.20
CA GLY A 32 19.16 -5.60 -7.65
C GLY A 32 18.44 -4.55 -8.50
N GLU A 33 17.18 -4.77 -8.86
CA GLU A 33 16.40 -3.79 -9.59
C GLU A 33 15.90 -2.68 -8.63
N THR A 34 16.04 -1.44 -9.07
CA THR A 34 15.52 -0.26 -8.36
C THR A 34 14.47 0.41 -9.22
N GLN A 35 13.27 0.61 -8.68
CA GLN A 35 12.23 1.40 -9.33
C GLN A 35 11.93 2.64 -8.51
N ILE A 36 11.76 3.76 -9.21
CA ILE A 36 11.36 5.04 -8.64
C ILE A 36 10.00 5.38 -9.24
N GLY A 37 9.04 5.70 -8.39
CA GLY A 37 7.69 6.07 -8.78
C GLY A 37 7.28 7.38 -8.11
N CYS A 38 6.51 8.18 -8.82
CA CYS A 38 5.85 9.36 -8.26
C CYS A 38 4.35 9.15 -8.35
N SER A 39 3.63 9.41 -7.27
CA SER A 39 2.16 9.42 -7.25
C SER A 39 1.69 10.85 -7.01
N LEU A 40 0.78 11.32 -7.86
CA LEU A 40 0.11 12.61 -7.74
C LEU A 40 -1.39 12.32 -7.67
N GLY A 41 -2.03 12.69 -6.56
CA GLY A 41 -3.46 12.46 -6.33
C GLY A 41 -3.93 13.25 -5.13
N GLY A 42 -4.96 12.78 -4.44
CA GLY A 42 -5.40 13.39 -3.18
C GLY A 42 -6.81 13.01 -2.79
N PRO A 43 -7.09 12.76 -1.49
CA PRO A 43 -8.45 12.60 -1.01
C PRO A 43 -9.21 13.94 -1.07
N MET A 44 -10.54 13.83 -1.12
CA MET A 44 -11.42 14.98 -1.02
C MET A 44 -11.67 15.28 0.45
N GLN A 45 -11.08 16.39 0.94
CA GLN A 45 -11.19 16.78 2.34
C GLN A 45 -12.07 18.03 2.49
N ASN A 46 -12.93 18.01 3.51
CA ASN A 46 -13.78 19.13 3.81
C ASN A 46 -12.98 20.12 4.68
N LEU A 47 -12.43 21.14 4.04
CA LEU A 47 -11.64 22.19 4.70
C LEU A 47 -12.45 23.47 4.68
N PHE A 48 -12.71 24.05 5.86
CA PHE A 48 -13.49 25.29 6.01
C PHE A 48 -14.91 25.24 5.39
N GLY A 49 -15.55 24.06 5.38
CA GLY A 49 -16.89 23.86 4.81
C GLY A 49 -16.92 23.73 3.29
N LEU A 50 -15.75 23.74 2.63
CA LEU A 50 -15.61 23.48 1.20
C LEU A 50 -14.87 22.16 0.99
N THR A 51 -15.40 21.33 0.09
CA THR A 51 -14.75 20.07 -0.30
C THR A 51 -13.64 20.40 -1.30
N ILE A 52 -12.41 20.52 -0.82
CA ILE A 52 -11.24 20.92 -1.61
C ILE A 52 -10.36 19.68 -1.84
N PRO A 53 -9.89 19.44 -3.08
CA PRO A 53 -8.94 18.35 -3.33
C PRO A 53 -7.61 18.76 -2.73
N THR A 54 -7.25 18.13 -1.62
CA THR A 54 -5.92 18.32 -1.03
C THR A 54 -4.93 17.54 -1.89
N PRO A 55 -4.04 18.20 -2.64
CA PRO A 55 -3.05 17.49 -3.42
C PRO A 55 -2.21 16.63 -2.47
N TYR A 56 -1.90 15.43 -2.90
CA TYR A 56 -1.12 14.45 -2.18
C TYR A 56 -0.12 13.87 -3.18
N SER A 57 1.09 14.42 -3.12
CA SER A 57 2.24 14.00 -3.91
C SER A 57 3.19 13.17 -3.06
N ASN A 58 3.59 12.02 -3.59
CA ASN A 58 4.54 11.10 -2.97
C ASN A 58 5.59 10.67 -3.99
N VAL A 59 6.84 10.60 -3.56
CA VAL A 59 7.93 9.97 -4.30
C VAL A 59 8.32 8.69 -3.56
N VAL A 60 8.17 7.55 -4.23
CA VAL A 60 8.51 6.22 -3.74
C VAL A 60 9.73 5.68 -4.48
N ILE A 61 10.63 5.07 -3.74
CA ILE A 61 11.76 4.28 -4.23
C ILE A 61 11.64 2.86 -3.69
N GLY A 62 11.70 1.88 -4.58
CA GLY A 62 11.71 0.45 -4.26
C GLY A 62 12.97 -0.21 -4.77
N HIS A 63 13.53 -1.12 -3.98
CA HIS A 63 14.71 -1.91 -4.33
C HIS A 63 14.47 -3.41 -4.05
N GLY A 64 14.70 -4.24 -5.06
CA GLY A 64 14.60 -5.70 -4.96
C GLY A 64 15.80 -6.30 -4.22
N LEU A 65 15.61 -6.72 -2.97
CA LEU A 65 16.65 -7.39 -2.20
C LEU A 65 16.85 -8.85 -2.67
N LYS A 66 15.75 -9.49 -3.08
CA LYS A 66 15.68 -10.83 -3.65
C LYS A 66 14.54 -10.88 -4.66
N ASP A 67 14.49 -11.92 -5.49
CA ASP A 67 13.42 -12.08 -6.49
C ASP A 67 12.02 -12.23 -5.86
N ASP A 68 11.97 -12.55 -4.56
CA ASP A 68 10.75 -12.67 -3.76
C ASP A 68 10.55 -11.53 -2.74
N ILE A 69 11.52 -10.62 -2.56
CA ILE A 69 11.49 -9.58 -1.51
C ILE A 69 11.91 -8.22 -2.06
N THR A 70 11.04 -7.24 -1.87
CA THR A 70 11.27 -5.84 -2.22
C THR A 70 11.14 -4.96 -1.00
N LEU A 71 12.13 -4.10 -0.79
CA LEU A 71 12.06 -3.03 0.20
C LEU A 71 11.69 -1.74 -0.51
N TYR A 72 10.79 -0.95 0.05
CA TYR A 72 10.45 0.36 -0.49
C TYR A 72 10.36 1.42 0.60
N GLY A 73 10.68 2.65 0.21
CA GLY A 73 10.54 3.85 1.01
C GLY A 73 9.89 4.95 0.18
N GLY A 74 8.99 5.71 0.78
CA GLY A 74 8.30 6.83 0.16
C GLY A 74 8.38 8.07 1.03
N LEU A 75 8.46 9.23 0.38
CA LEU A 75 8.40 10.53 1.03
C LEU A 75 7.25 11.34 0.44
N HIS A 76 6.35 11.76 1.32
CA HIS A 76 5.20 12.58 0.94
C HIS A 76 5.65 14.04 0.86
N THR A 77 5.86 14.51 -0.36
CA THR A 77 6.37 15.87 -0.62
C THR A 77 5.32 16.94 -0.33
N THR A 78 4.02 16.65 -0.51
CA THR A 78 2.98 17.63 -0.14
C THR A 78 2.93 17.85 1.37
N ALA A 79 2.96 16.78 2.18
CA ALA A 79 2.95 16.89 3.65
C ALA A 79 4.14 17.72 4.16
N LEU A 80 5.31 17.56 3.53
CA LEU A 80 6.52 18.32 3.89
C LEU A 80 6.35 19.83 3.70
N ILE A 81 5.61 20.26 2.66
CA ILE A 81 5.27 21.66 2.43
C ILE A 81 4.38 22.21 3.56
N PHE A 82 3.51 21.36 4.13
CA PHE A 82 2.65 21.69 5.27
C PHE A 82 3.34 21.46 6.63
N ASN A 83 4.67 21.48 6.70
CA ASN A 83 5.47 21.24 7.93
C ASN A 83 5.21 19.89 8.60
N THR A 84 4.81 18.87 7.83
CA THR A 84 4.60 17.51 8.31
C THR A 84 5.52 16.54 7.58
N PHE A 85 6.49 15.97 8.29
CA PHE A 85 7.37 14.96 7.72
C PHE A 85 6.66 13.61 7.71
N GLN A 86 6.12 13.22 6.56
CA GLN A 86 5.43 11.95 6.39
C GLN A 86 6.21 11.02 5.45
N THR A 87 6.48 9.79 5.92
CA THR A 87 7.23 8.77 5.18
C THR A 87 6.53 7.42 5.22
N ASP A 88 6.59 6.71 4.10
CA ASP A 88 6.16 5.31 3.97
C ASP A 88 7.41 4.43 3.96
N ILE A 89 7.52 3.43 4.82
CA ILE A 89 8.58 2.42 4.71
C ILE A 89 7.92 1.06 4.73
N GLY A 90 8.18 0.23 3.74
CA GLY A 90 7.55 -1.08 3.67
C GLY A 90 8.36 -2.13 2.95
N ILE A 91 7.90 -3.36 3.10
CA ILE A 91 8.48 -4.55 2.50
C ILE A 91 7.37 -5.36 1.84
N THR A 92 7.58 -5.75 0.59
CA THR A 92 6.70 -6.66 -0.13
C THR A 92 7.40 -8.00 -0.28
N LYS A 93 6.72 -9.08 0.09
CA LYS A 93 7.18 -10.45 -0.08
C LYS A 93 6.21 -11.24 -0.96
N ARG A 94 6.74 -12.00 -1.91
CA ARG A 94 5.97 -13.01 -2.66
C ARG A 94 5.80 -14.26 -1.81
N PHE A 95 4.57 -14.73 -1.65
CA PHE A 95 4.30 -16.02 -0.99
C PHE A 95 4.12 -17.13 -2.01
N TYR A 96 3.41 -16.84 -3.10
CA TYR A 96 3.11 -17.80 -4.14
C TYR A 96 3.36 -17.20 -5.51
N GLN A 97 4.10 -17.94 -6.33
CA GLN A 97 4.33 -17.63 -7.73
C GLN A 97 3.55 -18.64 -8.56
N ALA A 98 2.47 -18.18 -9.16
CA ALA A 98 1.71 -18.91 -10.15
C ALA A 98 2.53 -19.02 -11.44
N ASP A 99 2.45 -20.19 -12.07
CA ASP A 99 3.09 -20.38 -13.36
C ASP A 99 2.33 -19.58 -14.42
N SER A 100 3.07 -18.90 -15.30
CA SER A 100 2.52 -17.96 -16.29
C SER A 100 1.59 -18.63 -17.31
N THR A 101 1.56 -19.96 -17.34
CA THR A 101 0.72 -20.79 -18.20
C THR A 101 -0.69 -21.02 -17.62
N GLN A 102 -0.88 -20.87 -16.30
CA GLN A 102 -2.19 -21.00 -15.65
C GLN A 102 -2.82 -19.63 -15.36
N LEU A 103 -3.52 -19.07 -16.35
CA LEU A 103 -4.30 -17.80 -16.32
C LEU A 103 -5.30 -17.64 -15.16
N TRP A 104 -5.57 -18.69 -14.40
CA TRP A 104 -6.64 -18.82 -13.42
C TRP A 104 -6.10 -18.70 -11.98
N ILE A 105 -4.79 -18.81 -11.78
CA ILE A 105 -4.17 -18.72 -10.46
C ILE A 105 -3.42 -17.37 -10.35
N PRO A 106 -3.79 -16.48 -9.42
CA PRO A 106 -3.03 -15.26 -9.19
C PRO A 106 -1.72 -15.55 -8.46
N ASP A 107 -0.71 -14.72 -8.72
CA ASP A 107 0.44 -14.56 -7.84
C ASP A 107 -0.05 -13.94 -6.52
N ILE A 108 0.38 -14.49 -5.38
CA ILE A 108 0.02 -13.97 -4.06
C ILE A 108 1.25 -13.33 -3.44
N SER A 109 1.12 -12.07 -3.06
CA SER A 109 2.13 -11.31 -2.32
C SER A 109 1.53 -10.68 -1.07
N GLY A 110 2.36 -10.46 -0.07
CA GLY A 110 2.03 -9.66 1.10
C GLY A 110 2.92 -8.43 1.17
N SER A 111 2.34 -7.30 1.54
CA SER A 111 3.06 -6.07 1.79
C SER A 111 2.86 -5.66 3.24
N PHE A 112 3.93 -5.25 3.89
CA PHE A 112 3.89 -4.63 5.20
C PHE A 112 4.44 -3.22 5.07
N THR A 113 3.63 -2.22 5.38
CA THR A 113 4.00 -0.81 5.30
C THR A 113 3.86 -0.17 6.66
N LEU A 114 4.82 0.68 7.02
CA LEU A 114 4.76 1.59 8.14
C LEU A 114 4.68 3.00 7.57
N ASN A 115 3.54 3.67 7.73
CA ASN A 115 3.41 5.10 7.46
C ASN A 115 3.68 5.85 8.77
N SER A 116 4.73 6.65 8.80
CA SER A 116 5.06 7.51 9.94
C SER A 116 4.83 8.96 9.56
N MET A 117 4.21 9.72 10.47
CA MET A 117 3.94 11.13 10.33
C MET A 117 4.53 11.86 11.54
N LEU A 118 5.37 12.86 11.30
CA LEU A 118 5.93 13.73 12.32
C LEU A 118 5.57 15.17 12.01
N GLU A 119 4.74 15.79 12.84
CA GLU A 119 4.42 17.20 12.73
C GLU A 119 5.54 18.05 13.32
N MET A 120 6.20 18.88 12.51
CA MET A 120 7.36 19.67 12.96
C MET A 120 6.98 20.83 13.88
N LYS A 121 5.70 21.23 13.89
CA LYS A 121 5.21 22.37 14.68
C LYS A 121 4.93 21.99 16.12
N ASP A 122 4.16 20.91 16.33
CA ASP A 122 3.72 20.46 17.66
C ASP A 122 4.54 19.25 18.17
N GLY A 123 5.39 18.66 17.33
CA GLY A 123 6.21 17.49 17.68
C GLY A 123 5.42 16.19 17.78
N ALA A 124 4.17 16.18 17.31
CA ALA A 124 3.31 15.00 17.32
C ALA A 124 3.86 13.94 16.36
N PHE A 125 3.99 12.71 16.86
CA PHE A 125 4.45 11.56 16.08
C PHE A 125 3.36 10.50 16.03
N ASP A 126 2.89 10.21 14.82
CA ASP A 126 1.91 9.17 14.56
C ASP A 126 2.53 8.06 13.70
N LEU A 127 2.24 6.81 14.04
CA LEU A 127 2.71 5.64 13.33
C LEU A 127 1.52 4.74 12.97
N PHE A 128 1.33 4.53 11.67
CA PHE A 128 0.27 3.72 11.11
C PHE A 128 0.86 2.46 10.46
N PRO A 129 0.85 1.32 11.15
CA PRO A 129 1.18 0.04 10.54
C PRO A 129 0.05 -0.42 9.62
N GLN A 130 0.42 -0.92 8.45
CA GLN A 130 -0.48 -1.44 7.43
C GLN A 130 0.04 -2.80 6.95
N ILE A 131 -0.87 -3.77 6.85
CA ILE A 131 -0.60 -5.10 6.32
C ILE A 131 -1.58 -5.32 5.17
N ASP A 132 -1.05 -5.64 4.00
CA ASP A 132 -1.82 -5.89 2.79
C ASP A 132 -1.51 -7.28 2.24
N ILE A 133 -2.53 -7.92 1.69
CA ILE A 133 -2.40 -9.15 0.91
C ILE A 133 -2.89 -8.83 -0.49
N ASN A 134 -2.06 -9.11 -1.48
CA ASN A 134 -2.30 -8.77 -2.87
C ASN A 134 -2.38 -10.05 -3.71
N ALA A 135 -3.32 -10.04 -4.66
CA ALA A 135 -3.45 -11.06 -5.69
C ALA A 135 -3.21 -10.41 -7.06
N LEU A 136 -2.22 -10.91 -7.80
CA LEU A 136 -1.77 -10.35 -9.07
C LEU A 136 -2.01 -11.35 -10.20
N TRP A 137 -2.77 -10.94 -11.21
CA TRP A 137 -2.90 -11.69 -12.46
C TRP A 137 -1.97 -11.12 -13.52
N LYS A 138 -0.99 -11.92 -13.94
CA LYS A 138 -0.08 -11.57 -15.03
C LYS A 138 -0.72 -11.93 -16.37
N TYR A 139 -1.33 -10.96 -17.04
CA TYR A 139 -1.84 -11.15 -18.39
C TYR A 139 -0.81 -10.74 -19.45
N GLY A 140 -0.59 -11.60 -20.44
CA GLY A 140 0.16 -11.25 -21.65
C GLY A 140 1.67 -11.10 -21.48
N LYS A 141 2.36 -12.03 -20.81
CA LYS A 141 3.83 -12.11 -20.88
C LYS A 141 4.28 -12.17 -22.34
N LYS A 142 4.76 -11.04 -22.87
CA LYS A 142 5.51 -11.01 -24.12
C LYS A 142 6.94 -11.41 -23.77
N ASN A 143 7.30 -12.65 -24.12
CA ASN A 143 8.70 -13.09 -24.10
C ASN A 143 9.52 -12.07 -24.90
N ARG A 144 10.48 -11.42 -24.25
CA ARG A 144 11.47 -10.58 -24.92
C ARG A 144 12.84 -11.12 -24.56
#